data_AF-A0A6A4H0E8-F1
#
_entry.id   AF-A0A6A4H0E8-F1
#
_cell.length_a   1.000
_cell.length_b   1.000
_cell.length_c   1.000
_cell.angle_alpha   90.00
_cell.angle_beta   90.00
_cell.angle_gamma   90.00
#
_symmetry.space_group_name_H-M   'P 1'
#
loop_
_entity.id
_entity.type
_entity.pdbx_description
1 polymer ?
#
loop_
_entity_poly.entity_id
_entity_poly.type
_entity_poly.pdbx_seq_one_letter_code
_entity_poly.pdbx_strand_id
1 'polypeptide(L)'
;MALVLEPYILFVFQVHSWYCIILSESTLWIGIPAIALTRETEDLEKELKAFSNGDYHVGFVGPEMALNNRFHELVIESRKFQRNIIAAVVDESHNISEWGTDDFRPILDVFLHFLDAYLSLGIGGRCEHIAVSNEKPNVSLAVRIMQHPPDSYVDLLTLFPKNPTCTEDFEQTLIYVNSRQEAERIQDFLRKHAPEHIDGT
;
A
#
# COMPACT_ATOMS: atom_id res chain seq x y z
N MET A 1 20.35 8.25 1.30
CA MET A 1 18.95 8.71 1.17
C MET A 1 18.26 7.94 0.07
N ALA A 2 17.03 7.50 0.27
CA ALA A 2 16.24 6.76 -0.71
C ALA A 2 14.98 7.55 -1.10
N LEU A 3 14.60 7.45 -2.37
CA LEU A 3 13.35 7.98 -2.90
C LEU A 3 12.45 6.80 -3.27
N VAL A 4 11.22 6.76 -2.75
CA VAL A 4 10.23 5.71 -3.03
C VAL A 4 9.06 6.34 -3.79
N LEU A 5 8.74 5.76 -4.94
CA LEU A 5 7.65 6.15 -5.82
C LEU A 5 6.46 5.23 -5.61
N GLU A 6 5.34 5.81 -5.23
CA GLU A 6 4.10 5.11 -4.89
C GLU A 6 2.96 5.59 -5.80
N PRO A 7 2.42 4.74 -6.70
CA PRO A 7 1.41 5.18 -7.68
C PRO A 7 0.02 5.46 -7.07
N TYR A 8 -0.24 4.96 -5.86
CA TYR A 8 -1.48 5.18 -5.16
C TYR A 8 -1.26 6.09 -3.94
N ILE A 9 -2.20 7.01 -3.69
CA ILE A 9 -2.26 7.82 -2.47
C ILE A 9 -2.70 6.91 -1.30
N LEU A 10 -1.95 5.86 -1.03
CA LEU A 10 -1.96 5.15 0.25
C LEU A 10 -1.13 5.91 1.30
N PHE A 11 -0.77 7.18 1.03
CA PHE A 11 -0.09 8.09 1.96
C PHE A 11 -0.79 8.17 3.32
N VAL A 12 -2.13 8.10 3.35
CA VAL A 12 -2.91 8.20 4.59
C VAL A 12 -2.74 6.96 5.48
N PHE A 13 -2.53 5.77 4.91
CA PHE A 13 -2.15 4.59 5.69
C PHE A 13 -0.66 4.57 6.04
N GLN A 14 0.16 5.31 5.30
CA GLN A 14 1.60 5.35 5.52
C GLN A 14 2.05 6.50 6.45
N VAL A 15 1.23 7.48 6.84
CA VAL A 15 1.73 8.54 7.77
C VAL A 15 0.77 8.91 8.90
N HIS A 16 -0.56 8.73 8.78
CA HIS A 16 -1.43 8.99 9.94
C HIS A 16 -2.77 8.23 9.91
N SER A 17 -2.93 7.38 10.93
CA SER A 17 -4.16 6.81 11.49
C SER A 17 -4.31 5.28 11.30
N TRP A 18 -4.07 4.58 12.41
CA TRP A 18 -4.65 3.31 12.88
C TRP A 18 -5.29 2.41 11.80
N TYR A 19 -4.69 1.23 11.57
CA TYR A 19 -5.07 0.15 10.65
C TYR A 19 -4.64 0.26 9.18
N CYS A 20 -3.33 0.34 8.91
CA CYS A 20 -2.62 -0.54 7.96
C CYS A 20 -1.18 -0.07 7.81
N ILE A 21 -0.28 -0.79 8.46
CA ILE A 21 1.13 -0.46 8.65
C ILE A 21 1.93 -1.65 8.15
N ILE A 22 2.78 -1.47 7.14
CA ILE A 22 3.96 -2.34 7.00
C ILE A 22 5.26 -1.56 6.69
N LEU A 23 5.25 -0.37 6.05
CA LEU A 23 6.53 0.27 5.64
C LEU A 23 6.93 1.57 6.38
N SER A 24 6.04 2.49 6.74
CA SER A 24 6.48 3.70 7.46
C SER A 24 6.60 3.52 8.96
N GLU A 25 5.63 2.85 9.59
CA GLU A 25 5.66 2.65 11.03
C GLU A 25 6.85 1.75 11.37
N SER A 26 7.10 0.68 10.59
CA SER A 26 8.31 -0.14 10.75
C SER A 26 9.59 0.71 10.68
N THR A 27 9.65 1.70 9.78
CA THR A 27 10.76 2.65 9.67
C THR A 27 10.85 3.58 10.90
N LEU A 28 9.72 4.00 11.48
CA LEU A 28 9.62 4.73 12.75
C LEU A 28 10.08 3.88 13.95
N TRP A 29 9.69 2.61 13.99
CA TRP A 29 10.11 1.59 14.97
C TRP A 29 11.62 1.30 14.85
N ILE A 30 12.19 1.41 13.65
CA ILE A 30 13.62 1.23 13.35
C ILE A 30 14.41 2.56 13.54
N GLY A 31 13.72 3.69 13.78
CA GLY A 31 14.35 4.99 14.03
C GLY A 31 14.98 5.64 12.81
N ILE A 32 14.51 5.31 11.60
CA ILE A 32 14.99 5.91 10.36
C ILE A 32 14.09 7.12 10.02
N PRO A 33 14.66 8.33 9.87
CA PRO A 33 13.89 9.51 9.48
C PRO A 33 13.26 9.33 8.08
N ALA A 34 11.94 9.43 7.99
CA ALA A 34 11.20 9.29 6.75
C ALA A 34 10.11 10.36 6.62
N ILE A 35 9.78 10.74 5.38
CA ILE A 35 8.73 11.72 5.08
C ILE A 35 7.90 11.28 3.87
N ALA A 36 6.57 11.51 3.93
CA ALA A 36 5.73 11.46 2.73
C ALA A 36 5.42 12.87 2.25
N LEU A 37 5.66 13.12 0.96
CA LEU A 37 5.48 14.42 0.33
C LEU A 37 4.25 14.37 -0.57
N THR A 38 3.20 15.10 -0.18
CA THR A 38 1.93 15.18 -0.92
C THR A 38 1.56 16.63 -1.18
N ARG A 39 0.57 16.87 -2.05
CA ARG A 39 0.09 18.24 -2.30
C ARG A 39 -0.58 18.88 -1.08
N GLU A 40 -0.93 18.07 -0.09
CA GLU A 40 -1.61 18.48 1.15
C GLU A 40 -0.62 18.79 2.29
N THR A 41 0.69 18.59 2.06
CA THR A 41 1.72 18.97 3.05
C THR A 41 1.66 20.47 3.34
N GLU A 42 1.37 20.84 4.60
CA GLU A 42 1.12 22.23 5.03
C GLU A 42 2.22 23.21 4.59
N ASP A 43 3.49 22.87 4.83
CA ASP A 43 4.65 23.64 4.38
C ASP A 43 5.52 22.80 3.46
N LEU A 44 4.97 22.48 2.28
CA LEU A 44 5.62 21.66 1.28
C LEU A 44 7.03 22.15 0.95
N GLU A 45 7.24 23.46 0.79
CA GLU A 45 8.56 23.99 0.44
C GLU A 45 9.62 23.73 1.53
N LYS A 46 9.27 23.95 2.80
CA LYS A 46 10.15 23.65 3.92
C LYS A 46 10.49 22.16 3.97
N GLU A 47 9.49 21.30 3.81
CA GLU A 47 9.70 19.85 3.89
C GLU A 47 10.50 19.31 2.70
N LEU A 48 10.29 19.86 1.49
CA LEU A 48 11.13 19.56 0.33
C LEU A 48 12.60 19.95 0.56
N LYS A 49 12.84 21.12 1.16
CA LYS A 49 14.19 21.57 1.52
C LYS A 49 14.82 20.68 2.59
N ALA A 50 14.05 20.28 3.60
CA ALA A 50 14.52 19.37 4.65
C ALA A 50 14.90 18.00 4.07
N PHE A 51 14.06 17.45 3.19
CA PHE A 51 14.37 16.21 2.49
C PHE A 51 15.61 16.33 1.61
N SER A 52 15.70 17.39 0.81
CA SER A 52 16.88 17.71 -0.02
C SER A 52 18.16 17.88 0.81
N ASN A 53 18.02 18.36 2.05
CA ASN A 53 19.12 18.49 3.01
C ASN A 53 19.55 17.16 3.66
N GLY A 54 18.81 16.08 3.46
CA GLY A 54 19.06 14.80 4.09
C GLY A 54 18.62 14.74 5.55
N ASP A 55 17.74 15.65 5.99
CA ASP A 55 17.10 15.59 7.31
C ASP A 55 16.18 14.36 7.40
N TYR A 56 15.71 13.88 6.24
CA TYR A 56 15.06 12.58 6.07
C TYR A 56 15.92 11.65 5.22
N HIS A 57 15.98 10.39 5.62
CA HIS A 57 16.70 9.34 4.91
C HIS A 57 15.84 8.67 3.82
N VAL A 58 14.52 8.67 3.98
CA VAL A 58 13.57 8.08 3.03
C VAL A 58 12.48 9.11 2.70
N GLY A 59 12.23 9.35 1.42
CA GLY A 59 11.13 10.18 0.94
C GLY A 59 10.15 9.35 0.12
N PHE A 60 8.87 9.38 0.49
CA PHE A 60 7.78 8.79 -0.28
C PHE A 60 7.11 9.88 -1.11
N VAL A 61 6.98 9.64 -2.41
CA VAL A 61 6.39 10.58 -3.37
C VAL A 61 5.42 9.88 -4.30
N GLY A 62 4.29 10.53 -4.56
CA GLY A 62 3.34 10.07 -5.57
C GLY A 62 3.78 10.54 -6.95
N PRO A 63 3.31 9.92 -8.05
CA PRO A 63 3.68 10.33 -9.39
C PRO A 63 3.33 11.81 -9.69
N GLU A 64 2.24 12.32 -9.11
CA GLU A 64 1.83 13.71 -9.28
C GLU A 64 2.72 14.71 -8.52
N MET A 65 3.32 14.30 -7.40
CA MET A 65 4.31 15.11 -6.66
C MET A 65 5.67 15.02 -7.32
N ALA A 66 6.03 13.84 -7.80
CA ALA A 66 7.24 13.56 -8.52
C ALA A 66 7.39 14.48 -9.75
N LEU A 67 6.32 14.71 -10.51
CA LEU A 67 6.30 15.66 -11.65
C LEU A 67 6.12 17.13 -11.26
N ASN A 68 6.05 17.47 -9.98
CA ASN A 68 5.87 18.86 -9.57
C ASN A 68 7.17 19.65 -9.81
N ASN A 69 7.08 20.79 -10.51
CA ASN A 69 8.22 21.68 -10.76
C ASN A 69 8.97 22.05 -9.48
N ARG A 70 8.26 22.24 -8.36
CA ARG A 70 8.87 22.59 -7.08
C ARG A 70 9.68 21.44 -6.49
N PHE A 71 9.20 20.20 -6.67
CA PHE A 71 9.94 19.01 -6.28
C PHE A 71 11.22 18.89 -7.11
N HIS A 72 11.13 19.13 -8.42
CA HIS A 72 12.30 19.14 -9.31
C HIS A 72 13.33 20.19 -8.87
N GLU A 73 12.92 21.46 -8.75
CA GLU A 73 13.79 22.60 -8.39
C GLU A 73 14.46 22.43 -7.02
N LEU A 74 13.71 21.98 -6.01
CA LEU A 74 14.22 21.94 -4.63
C LEU A 74 14.92 20.64 -4.27
N VAL A 75 14.51 19.52 -4.87
CA VAL A 75 14.98 18.18 -4.52
C VAL A 75 15.88 17.62 -5.63
N ILE A 76 15.36 17.43 -6.84
CA ILE A 76 16.11 16.75 -7.92
C ILE A 76 17.33 17.55 -8.38
N GLU A 77 17.20 18.87 -8.52
CA GLU A 77 18.30 19.76 -8.95
C GLU A 77 19.33 20.05 -7.85
N SER A 78 19.04 19.67 -6.60
CA SER A 78 19.94 19.89 -5.47
C SER A 78 21.18 19.01 -5.56
N ARG A 79 22.36 19.63 -5.64
CA ARG A 79 23.66 18.94 -5.60
C ARG A 79 23.84 18.07 -4.35
N LYS A 80 23.28 18.51 -3.22
CA LYS A 80 23.36 17.77 -1.96
C LYS A 80 22.51 16.50 -2.03
N PHE A 81 21.31 16.61 -2.59
CA PHE A 81 20.43 15.46 -2.82
C PHE A 81 21.07 14.47 -3.80
N GLN A 82 21.50 14.94 -4.98
CA GLN A 82 22.14 14.13 -6.02
C GLN A 82 23.36 13.36 -5.51
N ARG A 83 24.15 13.94 -4.60
CA ARG A 83 25.33 13.26 -4.02
C ARG A 83 24.97 12.21 -2.96
N ASN A 84 23.81 12.36 -2.31
CA ASN A 84 23.43 11.58 -1.13
C ASN A 84 22.31 10.54 -1.41
N ILE A 85 21.65 10.61 -2.57
CA ILE A 85 20.72 9.58 -3.00
C ILE A 85 21.46 8.28 -3.30
N ILE A 86 20.98 7.17 -2.75
CA ILE A 86 21.58 5.84 -2.87
C ILE A 86 20.69 4.87 -3.64
N ALA A 87 19.37 5.14 -3.67
CA ALA A 87 18.38 4.29 -4.32
C ALA A 87 17.15 5.11 -4.71
N ALA A 88 16.59 4.77 -5.87
CA ALA A 88 15.22 5.09 -6.26
C ALA A 88 14.46 3.77 -6.34
N VAL A 89 13.34 3.68 -5.62
CA VAL A 89 12.49 2.49 -5.55
C VAL A 89 11.15 2.84 -6.19
N VAL A 90 10.66 1.95 -7.05
CA VAL A 90 9.34 2.09 -7.66
C VAL A 90 8.48 0.96 -7.15
N ASP A 91 7.50 1.30 -6.32
CA ASP A 91 6.49 0.31 -5.92
C ASP A 91 5.44 0.17 -7.02
N GLU A 92 4.84 -1.01 -7.10
CA GLU A 92 3.85 -1.39 -8.11
C GLU A 92 4.27 -1.00 -9.53
N SER A 93 5.53 -1.31 -9.87
CA SER A 93 6.16 -0.98 -11.16
C SER A 93 5.43 -1.56 -12.37
N HIS A 94 4.52 -2.52 -12.15
CA HIS A 94 3.64 -3.03 -13.19
C HIS A 94 2.75 -1.92 -13.81
N ASN A 95 2.51 -0.81 -13.10
CA ASN A 95 1.75 0.35 -13.59
C ASN A 95 2.48 1.15 -14.69
N ILE A 96 3.77 0.89 -14.94
CA ILE A 96 4.61 1.60 -15.92
C ILE A 96 4.32 1.15 -17.36
N SER A 97 3.84 -0.08 -17.56
CA SER A 97 3.66 -0.65 -18.90
C SER A 97 2.29 -1.26 -19.08
N GLU A 98 1.67 -0.96 -20.22
CA GLU A 98 0.36 -1.47 -20.61
C GLU A 98 0.46 -2.97 -20.95
N TRP A 99 0.31 -3.84 -19.94
CA TRP A 99 0.08 -5.27 -20.15
C TRP A 99 -1.18 -5.70 -19.39
N GLY A 100 -2.34 -5.49 -20.02
CA GLY A 100 -3.56 -6.23 -19.71
C GLY A 100 -4.34 -5.86 -18.44
N THR A 101 -4.00 -4.78 -17.74
CA THR A 101 -4.81 -4.21 -16.65
C THR A 101 -5.22 -2.76 -16.95
N ASP A 102 -6.39 -2.33 -16.47
CA ASP A 102 -6.93 -0.97 -16.66
C ASP A 102 -6.18 0.11 -15.85
N ASP A 103 -5.17 -0.28 -15.06
CA ASP A 103 -4.45 0.55 -14.10
C ASP A 103 -3.16 1.20 -14.65
N PHE A 104 -3.02 1.30 -15.97
CA PHE A 104 -1.86 1.93 -16.60
C PHE A 104 -1.69 3.42 -16.18
N ARG A 105 -0.50 3.77 -15.66
CA ARG A 105 -0.15 5.14 -15.25
C ARG A 105 1.03 5.67 -16.07
N PRO A 106 0.78 6.25 -17.26
CA PRO A 106 1.86 6.76 -18.14
C PRO A 106 2.72 7.85 -17.49
N ILE A 107 2.19 8.51 -16.46
CA ILE A 107 2.89 9.52 -15.67
C ILE A 107 4.14 8.96 -14.95
N LEU A 108 4.12 7.68 -14.58
CA LEU A 108 5.22 7.01 -13.89
C LEU A 108 6.38 6.75 -14.84
N ASP A 109 6.08 6.37 -16.09
CA ASP A 109 7.07 6.20 -17.15
C ASP A 109 7.83 7.50 -17.45
N VAL A 110 7.09 8.61 -17.58
CA VAL A 110 7.70 9.95 -17.79
C VAL A 110 8.65 10.31 -16.64
N PHE A 111 8.22 10.08 -15.39
CA PHE A 111 9.06 10.40 -14.25
C PHE A 111 10.32 9.55 -14.16
N LEU A 112 10.24 8.26 -14.54
CA LEU A 112 11.42 7.38 -14.54
C LEU A 112 12.46 7.81 -15.56
N HIS A 113 12.03 8.23 -16.75
CA HIS A 113 12.94 8.82 -17.73
C HIS A 113 13.62 10.09 -17.19
N PHE A 114 12.89 10.93 -16.46
CA PHE A 114 13.49 12.10 -15.79
C PHE A 114 14.49 11.70 -14.71
N LEU A 115 14.15 10.76 -13.82
CA LEU A 115 15.08 10.29 -12.81
C LEU A 115 16.34 9.70 -13.43
N ASP A 116 16.22 8.90 -14.50
CA ASP A 116 17.38 8.34 -15.17
C ASP A 116 18.29 9.42 -15.76
N ALA A 117 17.70 10.43 -16.42
CA ALA A 117 18.44 11.54 -17.01
C ALA A 117 19.23 12.37 -15.97
N TYR A 118 18.64 12.59 -14.79
CA TYR A 118 19.25 13.45 -13.75
C TYR A 118 20.14 12.70 -12.75
N LEU A 119 19.83 11.43 -12.48
CA LEU A 119 20.54 10.63 -11.48
C LEU A 119 21.43 9.54 -12.09
N SER A 120 21.42 9.37 -13.41
CA SER A 120 22.19 8.34 -14.12
C SER A 120 21.95 6.94 -13.55
N LEU A 121 20.69 6.61 -13.29
CA LEU A 121 20.29 5.36 -12.63
C LEU A 121 20.54 4.12 -13.50
N GLY A 122 20.73 4.29 -14.80
CA GLY A 122 20.94 3.21 -15.75
C GLY A 122 19.66 2.45 -16.06
N ILE A 123 18.52 3.12 -16.03
CA ILE A 123 17.22 2.55 -16.42
C ILE A 123 17.31 2.19 -17.92
N GLY A 124 17.10 0.92 -18.25
CA GLY A 124 17.36 0.35 -19.58
C GLY A 124 18.73 -0.34 -19.75
N GLY A 125 19.55 -0.36 -18.70
CA GLY A 125 20.76 -1.18 -18.60
C GLY A 125 20.48 -2.66 -18.29
N ARG A 126 21.50 -3.39 -17.82
CA ARG A 126 21.31 -4.78 -17.34
C ARG A 126 20.45 -4.76 -16.07
N CYS A 127 19.25 -5.32 -16.16
CA CYS A 127 18.34 -5.50 -15.05
C CYS A 127 18.45 -6.94 -14.54
N GLU A 128 18.77 -7.11 -13.26
CA GLU A 128 18.69 -8.41 -12.60
C GLU A 128 17.23 -8.68 -12.22
N HIS A 129 16.66 -9.74 -12.77
CA HIS A 129 15.28 -10.13 -12.51
C HIS A 129 15.23 -11.23 -11.44
N ILE A 130 14.69 -10.90 -10.27
CA ILE A 130 14.50 -11.85 -9.18
C ILE A 130 13.02 -12.21 -9.13
N ALA A 131 12.69 -13.44 -9.53
CA ALA A 131 11.34 -13.99 -9.41
C ALA A 131 11.28 -14.96 -8.23
N VAL A 132 10.28 -14.80 -7.38
CA VAL A 132 10.02 -15.69 -6.23
C VAL A 132 8.70 -16.41 -6.49
N SER A 133 8.63 -17.68 -6.07
CA SER A 133 7.38 -18.45 -6.14
C SER A 133 6.29 -17.83 -5.26
N ASN A 134 5.06 -17.78 -5.76
CA ASN A 134 3.89 -17.38 -4.97
C ASN A 134 3.32 -18.53 -4.11
N GLU A 135 4.01 -19.68 -4.06
CA GLU A 135 3.61 -20.81 -3.25
C GLU A 135 3.59 -20.44 -1.76
N LYS A 136 2.43 -20.62 -1.13
CA LYS A 136 2.25 -20.46 0.32
C LYS A 136 1.90 -21.81 0.93
N PRO A 137 2.89 -22.60 1.39
CA PRO A 137 2.64 -23.98 1.87
C PRO A 137 1.76 -24.03 3.13
N ASN A 138 1.62 -22.90 3.82
CA ASN A 138 0.73 -22.71 4.96
C ASN A 138 -0.70 -22.29 4.57
N VAL A 139 -1.04 -22.26 3.28
CA VAL A 139 -2.38 -21.91 2.78
C VAL A 139 -3.04 -23.15 2.19
N SER A 140 -4.18 -23.54 2.76
CA SER A 140 -5.04 -24.60 2.20
C SER A 140 -6.15 -23.98 1.36
N LEU A 141 -6.32 -24.45 0.13
CA LEU A 141 -7.40 -24.02 -0.76
C LEU A 141 -8.52 -25.07 -0.76
N ALA A 142 -9.76 -24.61 -0.60
CA ALA A 142 -10.94 -25.46 -0.67
C ALA A 142 -12.07 -24.76 -1.43
N VAL A 143 -12.80 -25.51 -2.25
CA VAL A 143 -14.00 -25.03 -2.93
C VAL A 143 -15.20 -25.77 -2.35
N ARG A 144 -16.22 -25.02 -1.93
CA ARG A 144 -17.48 -25.55 -1.40
C ARG A 144 -18.64 -25.05 -2.26
N ILE A 145 -19.53 -25.96 -2.65
CA ILE A 145 -20.77 -25.61 -3.33
C ILE A 145 -21.73 -25.05 -2.27
N MET A 146 -22.31 -23.87 -2.52
CA MET A 146 -23.35 -23.30 -1.66
C MET A 146 -24.54 -24.25 -1.57
N GLN A 147 -25.04 -24.48 -0.35
CA GLN A 147 -26.19 -25.34 -0.10
C GLN A 147 -27.49 -24.54 -0.05
N HIS A 148 -27.40 -23.23 0.13
CA HIS A 148 -28.53 -22.32 0.23
C HIS A 148 -28.47 -21.24 -0.86
N PRO A 149 -29.59 -20.53 -1.16
CA PRO A 149 -29.57 -19.36 -2.03
C PRO A 149 -28.51 -18.33 -1.58
N PRO A 150 -27.71 -17.74 -2.49
CA PRO A 150 -26.60 -16.87 -2.12
C PRO A 150 -26.99 -15.64 -1.30
N ASP A 151 -28.20 -15.12 -1.53
CA ASP A 151 -28.79 -13.97 -0.84
C ASP A 151 -29.30 -14.28 0.57
N SER A 152 -29.36 -15.57 0.95
CA SER A 152 -29.76 -16.00 2.30
C SER A 152 -28.62 -15.96 3.32
N TYR A 153 -27.36 -15.96 2.86
CA TYR A 153 -26.14 -15.97 3.67
C TYR A 153 -25.97 -17.12 4.69
N VAL A 154 -26.89 -18.10 4.69
CA VAL A 154 -26.93 -19.21 5.68
C VAL A 154 -25.64 -20.04 5.67
N ASP A 155 -25.03 -20.25 4.50
CA ASP A 155 -23.79 -21.02 4.38
C ASP A 155 -22.61 -20.36 5.12
N LEU A 156 -22.66 -19.05 5.39
CA LEU A 156 -21.64 -18.36 6.19
C LEU A 156 -21.69 -18.75 7.67
N LEU A 157 -22.82 -19.26 8.18
CA LEU A 157 -22.90 -19.75 9.55
C LEU A 157 -22.00 -20.98 9.80
N THR A 158 -21.51 -21.63 8.74
CA THR A 158 -20.50 -22.68 8.86
C THR A 158 -19.15 -22.17 9.35
N LEU A 159 -18.93 -20.85 9.33
CA LEU A 159 -17.75 -20.19 9.89
C LEU A 159 -17.83 -20.08 11.42
N PHE A 160 -19.02 -20.26 12.01
CA PHE A 160 -19.15 -20.17 13.46
C PHE A 160 -18.58 -21.43 14.12
N PRO A 161 -17.82 -21.27 15.22
CA PRO A 161 -17.45 -22.42 16.04
C PRO A 161 -18.71 -23.12 16.57
N LYS A 162 -18.62 -24.42 16.85
CA LYS A 162 -19.80 -25.21 17.22
C LYS A 162 -20.43 -24.79 18.56
N ASN A 163 -19.61 -24.34 19.52
CA ASN A 163 -20.03 -23.95 20.87
C ASN A 163 -19.10 -22.83 21.39
N PRO A 164 -19.17 -21.61 20.83
CA PRO A 164 -18.35 -20.52 21.32
C PRO A 164 -18.76 -20.13 22.74
N THR A 165 -17.78 -19.83 23.57
CA THR A 165 -17.90 -19.36 24.95
C THR A 165 -17.40 -17.93 25.11
N CYS A 166 -16.47 -17.49 24.26
CA CYS A 166 -15.93 -16.14 24.25
C CYS A 166 -15.58 -15.68 22.82
N THR A 167 -15.23 -14.40 22.69
CA THR A 167 -14.84 -13.77 21.42
C THR A 167 -13.60 -14.40 20.80
N GLU A 168 -12.69 -14.92 21.61
CA GLU A 168 -11.44 -15.54 21.17
C GLU A 168 -11.65 -16.90 20.50
N ASP A 169 -12.84 -17.50 20.63
CA ASP A 169 -13.21 -18.75 19.95
C ASP A 169 -13.46 -18.54 18.44
N PHE A 170 -13.58 -17.29 18.00
CA PHE A 170 -13.69 -16.93 16.58
C PHE A 170 -12.31 -16.69 15.99
N GLU A 171 -11.90 -17.57 15.07
CA GLU A 171 -10.69 -17.33 14.29
C GLU A 171 -10.87 -16.10 13.38
N GLN A 172 -9.81 -15.29 13.28
CA GLN A 172 -9.81 -14.12 12.41
C GLN A 172 -10.10 -14.56 10.96
N THR A 173 -11.23 -14.09 10.44
CA THR A 173 -11.74 -14.51 9.13
C THR A 173 -11.98 -13.28 8.26
N LEU A 174 -11.51 -13.31 7.02
CA LEU A 174 -11.77 -12.28 6.02
C LEU A 174 -12.74 -12.82 4.97
N ILE A 175 -13.83 -12.09 4.74
CA ILE A 175 -14.85 -12.41 3.72
C ILE A 175 -14.79 -11.35 2.64
N TYR A 176 -14.46 -11.76 1.41
CA TYR A 176 -14.43 -10.87 0.25
C TYR A 176 -15.75 -10.90 -0.50
N VAL A 177 -16.28 -9.72 -0.80
CA VAL A 177 -17.52 -9.54 -1.57
C VAL A 177 -17.39 -8.41 -2.57
N ASN A 178 -18.22 -8.41 -3.60
CA ASN A 178 -18.07 -7.52 -4.75
C ASN A 178 -18.73 -6.14 -4.55
N SER A 179 -19.47 -5.94 -3.47
CA SER A 179 -20.09 -4.66 -3.18
C SER A 179 -20.14 -4.34 -1.69
N ARG A 180 -20.06 -3.04 -1.39
CA ARG A 180 -20.23 -2.54 -0.02
C ARG A 180 -21.60 -2.90 0.56
N GLN A 181 -22.65 -2.80 -0.24
CA GLN A 181 -24.02 -3.11 0.22
C GLN A 181 -24.15 -4.59 0.63
N GLU A 182 -23.48 -5.50 -0.09
CA GLU A 182 -23.43 -6.91 0.26
C GLU A 182 -22.64 -7.15 1.54
N ALA A 183 -21.50 -6.46 1.72
CA ALA A 183 -20.73 -6.53 2.96
C ALA A 183 -21.55 -6.10 4.18
N GLU A 184 -22.27 -4.98 4.06
CA GLU A 184 -23.16 -4.46 5.13
C GLU A 184 -24.27 -5.46 5.46
N ARG A 185 -24.91 -6.07 4.45
CA ARG A 185 -25.95 -7.09 4.66
C ARG A 185 -25.42 -8.36 5.32
N ILE A 186 -24.23 -8.82 4.92
CA ILE A 186 -23.58 -9.98 5.54
C ILE A 186 -23.22 -9.67 6.99
N GLN A 187 -22.67 -8.49 7.26
CA GLN A 187 -22.36 -8.05 8.63
C GLN A 187 -23.61 -8.08 9.51
N ASP A 188 -24.70 -7.48 9.05
CA ASP A 188 -25.97 -7.47 9.80
C ASP A 188 -26.52 -8.89 10.00
N PHE A 189 -26.45 -9.74 8.96
CA PHE A 189 -26.85 -11.13 9.05
C PHE A 189 -26.02 -11.91 10.08
N LEU A 190 -24.69 -11.81 10.05
CA LEU A 190 -23.82 -12.52 10.98
C LEU A 190 -24.02 -12.02 12.42
N ARG A 191 -24.16 -10.72 12.64
CA ARG A 191 -24.46 -10.14 13.96
C ARG A 191 -25.77 -10.64 14.53
N LYS A 192 -26.81 -10.71 13.70
CA LYS A 192 -28.13 -11.20 14.13
C LYS A 192 -28.14 -12.67 14.55
N HIS A 193 -27.23 -13.49 13.99
CA HIS A 193 -27.14 -14.92 14.28
C HIS A 193 -26.01 -15.24 15.27
N ALA A 194 -25.25 -14.23 15.72
CA ALA A 194 -24.24 -14.39 16.74
C ALA A 194 -24.87 -14.85 18.08
N PRO A 195 -24.18 -15.68 18.87
CA PRO A 195 -24.62 -16.06 20.21
C PRO A 195 -24.81 -14.83 21.11
N GLU A 196 -25.88 -14.81 21.92
CA GLU A 196 -26.25 -13.68 22.78
C GLU A 196 -25.16 -13.24 23.77
N HIS A 197 -24.24 -14.14 24.15
CA HIS A 197 -23.16 -13.85 25.09
C HIS A 197 -21.90 -13.26 24.44
N ILE A 198 -21.92 -13.08 23.10
CA ILE A 198 -20.81 -12.56 22.30
C ILE A 198 -21.30 -11.30 21.61
N ASP A 199 -21.54 -10.26 22.40
CA ASP A 199 -21.90 -8.95 21.88
C ASP A 199 -20.65 -8.27 21.33
N GLY A 200 -20.60 -8.14 20.00
CA GLY A 200 -19.60 -7.35 19.28
C GLY A 200 -19.98 -5.88 19.28
N THR A 201 -19.67 -5.16 20.36
CA THR A 201 -19.58 -3.69 20.33
C THR A 201 -18.36 -3.25 19.53
#